data_AF-A0A939UIE8-F1
#
_entry.id   AF-A0A939UIE8-F1
#
_cell.length_a   1.000
_cell.length_b   1.000
_cell.length_c   1.000
_cell.angle_alpha   90.00
_cell.angle_beta   90.00
_cell.angle_gamma   90.00
#
_symmetry.space_group_name_H-M   'P 1'
#
loop_
_entity.id
_entity.type
_entity.pdbx_description
1 polymer ?
#
loop_
_entity_poly.entity_id
_entity_poly.type
_entity_poly.pdbx_seq_one_letter_code
_entity_poly.pdbx_strand_id
1 'polypeptide(L)'
;LIIIDLLFGYFLLVELHRYFAVSKETPPPAPEKKEEKKEEPAPAPVKKEEQAPVKKEEQAPVKKEEPAPKKEEKEEVGASLKESISIMNSLVSQSRVTKTSICEYLSKTFGDKVVLNNRPNRTKNDRLPMADTHYALVDGKKVCFVYVYQNDAGGVLLLVKTNKEHYKMIAEKHAGVQRSAFPRRGEWYSIIVDDTYHEKEVYKILADSFAVACAEDFVPTTTP
;
A
#
# COMPACT_ATOMS: atom_id res chain seq x y z
N LEU A 1 -5.74 6.99 52.76
CA LEU A 1 -6.50 6.48 51.59
C LEU A 1 -7.51 7.51 51.07
N ILE A 2 -8.41 8.05 51.91
CA ILE A 2 -9.46 9.01 51.49
C ILE A 2 -8.95 10.22 50.68
N ILE A 3 -7.79 10.79 51.00
CA ILE A 3 -7.24 11.95 50.29
C ILE A 3 -6.81 11.60 48.85
N ILE A 4 -6.31 10.38 48.62
CA ILE A 4 -5.86 9.94 47.29
C ILE A 4 -7.08 9.73 46.38
N ASP A 5 -8.16 9.17 46.91
CA ASP A 5 -9.40 8.94 46.16
C ASP A 5 -10.07 10.27 45.74
N LEU A 6 -10.00 11.30 46.60
CA LEU A 6 -10.52 12.63 46.27
C LEU A 6 -9.68 13.33 45.18
N LEU A 7 -8.35 13.19 45.21
CA LEU A 7 -7.48 13.75 44.19
C LEU A 7 -7.66 13.06 42.83
N PHE A 8 -7.84 11.73 42.84
CA PHE A 8 -8.11 10.97 41.62
C PHE A 8 -9.47 11.33 41.02
N GLY A 9 -10.51 11.47 41.85
CA GLY A 9 -11.82 11.92 41.43
C GLY A 9 -11.81 13.33 40.82
N TYR A 10 -11.09 14.27 41.43
CA TYR A 10 -10.94 15.62 40.90
C TYR A 10 -10.19 15.64 39.56
N PHE A 11 -9.11 14.87 39.43
CA PHE A 11 -8.34 14.75 38.19
C PHE A 11 -9.21 14.21 37.03
N LEU A 12 -9.96 13.14 37.27
CA LEU A 12 -10.88 12.59 36.26
C LEU A 12 -11.95 13.60 35.81
N LEU A 13 -12.45 14.42 36.74
CA LEU A 13 -13.49 15.40 36.46
C LEU A 13 -12.97 16.55 35.58
N VAL A 14 -11.72 16.97 35.78
CA VAL A 14 -11.05 17.99 34.94
C VAL A 14 -10.80 17.45 33.52
N GLU A 15 -10.36 16.19 33.40
CA GLU A 15 -10.10 15.56 32.10
C GLU A 15 -11.40 15.39 31.29
N LEU A 16 -12.49 14.99 31.96
CA LEU A 16 -13.81 14.87 31.34
C LEU A 16 -14.31 16.22 30.79
N HIS A 17 -14.12 17.30 31.57
CA HIS A 17 -14.55 18.64 31.16
C HIS A 17 -13.78 19.17 29.95
N ARG A 18 -12.48 18.83 29.83
CA ARG A 18 -11.67 19.13 28.63
C ARG A 18 -12.17 18.37 27.40
N TYR A 19 -12.52 17.09 27.56
CA TYR A 19 -13.05 16.28 26.47
C TYR A 19 -14.35 16.87 25.89
N PHE A 20 -15.26 17.32 26.76
CA PHE A 20 -16.53 17.94 26.32
C PHE A 20 -16.37 19.33 25.69
N ALA A 21 -15.33 20.08 26.05
CA ALA A 21 -15.09 21.41 25.47
C ALA A 21 -14.64 21.37 23.99
N VAL A 22 -14.11 20.24 23.51
CA VAL A 22 -13.55 20.11 22.16
C VAL A 22 -14.60 19.69 21.11
N SER A 23 -15.78 19.20 21.50
CA SER A 23 -16.80 18.68 20.55
C SER A 23 -17.79 19.72 19.98
N LYS A 24 -17.44 21.00 19.95
CA LYS A 24 -18.25 22.03 19.28
C LYS A 24 -17.53 22.61 18.06
N GLU A 25 -17.29 21.77 17.06
CA GLU A 25 -16.95 22.25 15.71
C GLU A 25 -18.16 22.21 14.79
N THR A 26 -18.41 23.36 14.17
CA THR A 26 -19.43 23.68 13.19
C THR A 26 -19.42 22.75 11.97
N PRO A 27 -20.59 22.41 11.40
CA PRO A 27 -20.66 21.57 10.21
C PRO A 27 -20.05 22.27 8.98
N PRO A 28 -19.29 21.56 8.13
CA PRO A 28 -18.70 22.12 6.93
C PRO A 28 -19.76 22.45 5.87
N PRO A 29 -19.55 23.50 5.05
CA PRO A 29 -20.48 23.89 3.99
C PRO A 29 -20.55 22.85 2.86
N ALA A 30 -21.75 22.67 2.31
CA ALA A 30 -22.05 21.74 1.24
C ALA A 30 -21.30 22.08 -0.06
N PRO A 31 -20.77 21.08 -0.81
CA PRO A 31 -20.06 21.33 -2.05
C PRO A 31 -21.01 21.65 -3.21
N GLU A 32 -20.73 22.75 -3.90
CA GLU A 32 -21.36 23.18 -5.16
C GLU A 32 -21.12 22.17 -6.30
N LYS A 33 -22.18 21.89 -7.07
CA LYS A 33 -22.16 21.08 -8.29
C LYS A 33 -21.39 21.81 -9.40
N LYS A 34 -20.32 21.20 -9.92
CA LYS A 34 -19.78 21.50 -11.24
C LYS A 34 -20.35 20.52 -12.26
N GLU A 35 -20.91 21.06 -13.33
CA GLU A 35 -21.38 20.31 -14.50
C GLU A 35 -20.19 19.79 -15.32
N GLU A 36 -20.24 18.50 -15.66
CA GLU A 36 -19.24 17.82 -16.47
C GLU A 36 -19.80 17.63 -17.89
N LYS A 37 -19.15 18.25 -18.88
CA LYS A 37 -19.49 18.15 -20.31
C LYS A 37 -18.91 16.85 -20.86
N LYS A 38 -19.78 15.98 -21.37
CA LYS A 38 -19.46 14.76 -22.13
C LYS A 38 -18.81 15.12 -23.47
N GLU A 39 -17.67 14.50 -23.78
CA GLU A 39 -17.15 14.35 -25.15
C GLU A 39 -17.02 12.85 -25.46
N GLU A 40 -17.54 12.49 -26.63
CA GLU A 40 -17.65 11.13 -27.17
C GLU A 40 -16.54 10.92 -28.22
N PRO A 41 -15.87 9.75 -28.27
CA PRO A 41 -14.78 9.51 -29.22
C PRO A 41 -15.28 8.93 -30.55
N ALA A 42 -14.69 9.39 -31.66
CA ALA A 42 -14.88 8.79 -32.99
C ALA A 42 -13.68 7.92 -33.40
N PRO A 43 -13.89 6.86 -34.22
CA PRO A 43 -12.98 5.72 -34.39
C PRO A 43 -12.01 5.83 -35.58
N ALA A 44 -10.92 5.07 -35.51
CA ALA A 44 -10.00 4.79 -36.63
C ALA A 44 -10.50 3.60 -37.48
N PRO A 45 -10.08 3.54 -38.77
CA PRO A 45 -9.67 2.24 -39.31
C PRO A 45 -8.39 2.27 -40.18
N VAL A 46 -7.43 1.45 -39.74
CA VAL A 46 -6.50 0.55 -40.45
C VAL A 46 -6.51 0.56 -41.99
N LYS A 47 -5.34 0.78 -42.58
CA LYS A 47 -5.00 0.38 -43.97
C LYS A 47 -4.15 -0.90 -43.98
N LYS A 48 -4.54 -1.85 -44.84
CA LYS A 48 -3.81 -3.03 -45.30
C LYS A 48 -3.33 -2.77 -46.74
N GLU A 49 -2.09 -3.15 -47.06
CA GLU A 49 -1.53 -3.44 -48.40
C GLU A 49 -0.16 -4.08 -48.11
N GLU A 50 0.04 -5.40 -48.20
CA GLU A 50 0.20 -6.26 -49.38
C GLU A 50 1.46 -5.97 -50.21
N GLN A 51 2.46 -6.86 -50.11
CA GLN A 51 3.04 -7.67 -51.20
C GLN A 51 4.53 -8.00 -50.98
N ALA A 52 4.84 -9.28 -51.22
CA ALA A 52 6.16 -9.92 -51.30
C ALA A 52 6.84 -9.58 -52.65
N PRO A 53 7.91 -10.27 -53.15
CA PRO A 53 8.81 -11.28 -52.56
C PRO A 53 10.32 -10.98 -52.88
N VAL A 54 11.23 -11.92 -52.55
CA VAL A 54 12.26 -12.50 -53.46
C VAL A 54 13.57 -12.92 -52.73
N LYS A 55 14.00 -14.14 -53.12
CA LYS A 55 15.34 -14.77 -53.14
C LYS A 55 15.89 -15.53 -51.92
N LYS A 56 15.91 -16.83 -52.18
CA LYS A 56 16.74 -17.93 -51.71
C LYS A 56 18.23 -17.57 -51.72
N GLU A 57 18.93 -17.82 -50.61
CA GLU A 57 20.34 -18.19 -50.63
C GLU A 57 20.64 -19.15 -49.47
N GLU A 58 21.50 -20.10 -49.78
CA GLU A 58 21.76 -21.38 -49.13
C GLU A 58 23.04 -21.25 -48.31
N GLN A 59 22.99 -21.40 -46.99
CA GLN A 59 24.21 -21.60 -46.17
C GLN A 59 23.97 -22.58 -45.02
N ALA A 60 24.71 -23.69 -45.11
CA ALA A 60 25.30 -24.60 -44.12
C ALA A 60 24.60 -24.91 -42.77
N PRO A 61 24.62 -26.19 -42.32
CA PRO A 61 24.09 -26.59 -41.02
C PRO A 61 25.02 -26.12 -39.89
N VAL A 62 24.65 -25.02 -39.23
CA VAL A 62 25.25 -24.64 -37.95
C VAL A 62 24.73 -25.60 -36.88
N LYS A 63 25.68 -26.25 -36.19
CA LYS A 63 25.45 -27.13 -35.04
C LYS A 63 24.37 -26.56 -34.12
N LYS A 64 23.31 -27.33 -33.90
CA LYS A 64 22.40 -27.15 -32.76
C LYS A 64 23.23 -27.35 -31.49
N GLU A 65 23.76 -26.27 -30.93
CA GLU A 65 23.95 -26.22 -29.49
C GLU A 65 22.55 -26.26 -28.88
N GLU A 66 22.24 -27.36 -28.20
CA GLU A 66 21.08 -27.43 -27.34
C GLU A 66 21.13 -26.22 -26.40
N PRO A 67 20.08 -25.37 -26.36
CA PRO A 67 20.04 -24.33 -25.36
C PRO A 67 20.07 -25.03 -24.01
N ALA A 68 21.14 -24.76 -23.24
CA ALA A 68 21.24 -25.16 -21.84
C ALA A 68 19.90 -24.84 -21.18
N PRO A 69 19.33 -25.77 -20.37
CA PRO A 69 18.03 -25.57 -19.78
C PRO A 69 18.07 -24.24 -19.03
N LYS A 70 17.32 -23.25 -19.51
CA LYS A 70 16.91 -22.11 -18.69
C LYS A 70 16.34 -22.78 -17.45
N LYS A 71 17.05 -22.68 -16.33
CA LYS A 71 16.42 -22.88 -15.03
C LYS A 71 15.26 -21.89 -15.04
N GLU A 72 14.07 -22.40 -15.28
CA GLU A 72 12.83 -21.74 -14.88
C GLU A 72 13.00 -21.56 -13.37
N GLU A 73 13.57 -20.43 -12.96
CA GLU A 73 13.30 -19.89 -11.65
C GLU A 73 11.79 -19.84 -11.59
N LYS A 74 11.19 -20.79 -10.85
CA LYS A 74 9.77 -20.74 -10.52
C LYS A 74 9.54 -19.34 -9.99
N GLU A 75 8.88 -18.51 -10.80
CA GLU A 75 8.48 -17.18 -10.41
C GLU A 75 7.63 -17.40 -9.15
N GLU A 76 8.15 -17.03 -7.98
CA GLU A 76 7.41 -17.16 -6.73
C GLU A 76 6.14 -16.32 -6.89
N VAL A 77 5.03 -17.00 -7.15
CA VAL A 77 3.71 -16.38 -7.29
C VAL A 77 3.41 -15.75 -5.94
N GLY A 78 3.52 -14.42 -5.87
CA GLY A 78 3.22 -13.66 -4.67
C GLY A 78 1.76 -13.89 -4.25
N ALA A 79 1.49 -13.76 -2.95
CA ALA A 79 0.14 -13.88 -2.43
C ALA A 79 -0.76 -12.78 -3.02
N SER A 80 -1.99 -13.16 -3.33
CA SER A 80 -2.99 -12.22 -3.78
C SER A 80 -3.48 -11.34 -2.62
N LEU A 81 -4.00 -10.15 -2.95
CA LEU A 81 -4.65 -9.28 -1.97
C LEU A 81 -5.83 -9.98 -1.29
N LYS A 82 -6.61 -10.76 -2.04
CA LYS A 82 -7.78 -11.47 -1.51
C LYS A 82 -7.37 -12.52 -0.46
N GLU A 83 -6.33 -13.28 -0.72
CA GLU A 83 -5.78 -14.24 0.25
C GLU A 83 -5.26 -13.52 1.49
N SER A 84 -4.51 -12.44 1.32
CA SER A 84 -3.96 -11.64 2.43
C SER A 84 -5.07 -11.07 3.33
N ILE A 85 -6.13 -10.51 2.73
CA ILE A 85 -7.31 -10.04 3.48
C ILE A 85 -8.04 -11.19 4.17
N SER A 86 -8.16 -12.35 3.51
CA SER A 86 -8.80 -13.52 4.10
C SER A 86 -8.04 -14.02 5.33
N ILE A 87 -6.70 -14.06 5.28
CA ILE A 87 -5.86 -14.43 6.42
C ILE A 87 -6.04 -13.40 7.53
N MET A 88 -5.93 -12.11 7.22
CA MET A 88 -6.13 -11.03 8.21
C MET A 88 -7.50 -11.14 8.91
N ASN A 89 -8.57 -11.46 8.18
CA ASN A 89 -9.91 -11.62 8.75
C ASN A 89 -10.09 -12.89 9.59
N SER A 90 -9.22 -13.89 9.40
CA SER A 90 -9.24 -15.12 10.21
C SER A 90 -8.51 -14.96 11.54
N LEU A 91 -7.66 -13.92 11.67
CA LEU A 91 -6.98 -13.62 12.92
C LEU A 91 -7.94 -12.92 13.89
N VAL A 92 -7.95 -13.39 15.13
CA VAL A 92 -8.79 -12.85 16.21
C VAL A 92 -8.11 -11.65 16.90
N SER A 93 -6.82 -11.43 16.66
CA SER A 93 -6.04 -10.38 17.30
C SER A 93 -6.29 -9.01 16.68
N GLN A 94 -6.52 -8.01 17.55
CA GLN A 94 -6.58 -6.61 17.16
C GLN A 94 -5.16 -6.07 17.05
N SER A 95 -4.88 -5.33 15.97
CA SER A 95 -3.61 -4.63 15.87
C SER A 95 -3.58 -3.45 16.85
N ARG A 96 -2.44 -3.23 17.50
CA ARG A 96 -2.20 -2.00 18.28
C ARG A 96 -2.05 -0.78 17.38
N VAL A 97 -1.73 -1.00 16.11
CA VAL A 97 -1.57 0.03 15.09
C VAL A 97 -2.86 0.14 14.29
N THR A 98 -3.27 1.35 13.94
CA THR A 98 -4.49 1.60 13.15
C THR A 98 -4.14 2.42 11.90
N LYS A 99 -5.05 2.48 10.92
CA LYS A 99 -4.89 3.41 9.78
C LYS A 99 -4.67 4.84 10.22
N THR A 100 -5.42 5.28 11.24
CA THR A 100 -5.30 6.62 11.80
C THR A 100 -3.92 6.86 12.42
N SER A 101 -3.43 5.95 13.26
CA SER A 101 -2.11 6.10 13.90
C SER A 101 -0.97 6.05 12.87
N ILE A 102 -1.10 5.26 11.80
CA ILE A 102 -0.16 5.26 10.67
C ILE A 102 -0.15 6.62 9.97
N CYS A 103 -1.32 7.17 9.65
CA CYS A 103 -1.42 8.47 8.99
C CYS A 103 -0.81 9.59 9.86
N GLU A 104 -1.08 9.57 11.17
CA GLU A 104 -0.51 10.51 12.14
C GLU A 104 1.02 10.40 12.20
N TYR A 105 1.54 9.18 12.30
CA TYR A 105 2.97 8.92 12.29
C TYR A 105 3.64 9.45 11.02
N LEU A 106 3.09 9.13 9.84
CA LEU A 106 3.64 9.56 8.57
C LEU A 106 3.60 11.09 8.42
N SER A 107 2.50 11.72 8.84
CA SER A 107 2.35 13.18 8.81
C SER A 107 3.37 13.86 9.71
N LYS A 108 3.53 13.37 10.94
CA LYS A 108 4.47 13.92 11.92
C LYS A 108 5.94 13.73 11.50
N THR A 109 6.24 12.59 10.88
CA THR A 109 7.63 12.19 10.57
C THR A 109 8.14 12.78 9.26
N PHE A 110 7.29 12.81 8.23
CA PHE A 110 7.71 13.20 6.87
C PHE A 110 7.09 14.53 6.40
N GLY A 111 6.05 15.03 7.07
CA GLY A 111 5.49 16.35 6.82
C GLY A 111 5.07 16.56 5.36
N ASP A 112 5.65 17.58 4.75
CA ASP A 112 5.41 17.99 3.36
C ASP A 112 5.97 17.04 2.31
N LYS A 113 6.79 16.05 2.70
CA LYS A 113 7.37 15.06 1.78
C LYS A 113 6.41 13.91 1.43
N VAL A 114 5.23 13.87 2.04
CA VAL A 114 4.25 12.81 1.84
C VAL A 114 2.89 13.36 1.44
N VAL A 115 2.17 12.57 0.64
CA VAL A 115 0.74 12.75 0.41
C VAL A 115 0.02 11.58 1.03
N LEU A 116 -0.82 11.88 2.01
CA LEU A 116 -1.49 10.89 2.83
C LEU A 116 -2.98 10.80 2.47
N ASN A 117 -3.51 9.59 2.44
CA ASN A 117 -4.95 9.35 2.44
C ASN A 117 -5.35 8.88 3.84
N ASN A 118 -6.47 9.36 4.36
CA ASN A 118 -7.08 8.87 5.59
C ASN A 118 -8.58 8.72 5.34
N ARG A 119 -8.95 7.64 4.67
CA ARG A 119 -10.33 7.40 4.19
C ARG A 119 -11.06 6.48 5.15
N PRO A 120 -12.41 6.60 5.24
CA PRO A 120 -13.22 5.58 5.90
C PRO A 120 -12.89 4.18 5.38
N ASN A 121 -12.92 3.19 6.27
CA ASN A 121 -12.49 1.82 5.96
C ASN A 121 -13.32 1.12 4.88
N ARG A 122 -14.52 1.61 4.56
CA ARG A 122 -15.46 0.94 3.68
C ARG A 122 -15.92 1.87 2.55
N THR A 123 -16.11 1.29 1.36
CA THR A 123 -16.82 1.95 0.27
C THR A 123 -18.31 2.09 0.62
N LYS A 124 -19.05 2.95 -0.10
CA LYS A 124 -20.51 3.09 0.06
C LYS A 124 -21.30 1.77 -0.07
N ASN A 125 -20.74 0.76 -0.74
CA ASN A 125 -21.37 -0.54 -0.96
C ASN A 125 -20.88 -1.62 0.03
N ASP A 126 -20.01 -1.25 0.98
CA ASP A 126 -19.51 -2.04 2.12
C ASP A 126 -18.75 -3.35 1.82
N ARG A 127 -18.68 -3.78 0.57
CA ARG A 127 -18.15 -5.10 0.18
C ARG A 127 -16.65 -5.30 0.40
N LEU A 128 -15.84 -4.25 0.34
CA LEU A 128 -14.38 -4.37 0.42
C LEU A 128 -13.76 -3.27 1.30
N PRO A 129 -12.74 -3.62 2.10
CA PRO A 129 -11.98 -2.61 2.83
C PRO A 129 -11.24 -1.70 1.85
N MET A 130 -11.39 -0.39 2.02
CA MET A 130 -10.68 0.61 1.25
C MET A 130 -9.29 0.84 1.84
N ALA A 131 -8.28 0.72 0.98
CA ALA A 131 -6.93 1.06 1.36
C ALA A 131 -6.77 2.57 1.55
N ASP A 132 -5.98 2.96 2.55
CA ASP A 132 -5.29 4.24 2.52
C ASP A 132 -3.98 4.05 1.74
N THR A 133 -3.86 4.81 0.65
CA THR A 133 -2.65 4.80 -0.18
C THR A 133 -1.80 6.00 0.18
N HIS A 134 -0.55 5.78 0.58
CA HIS A 134 0.37 6.86 0.94
C HIS A 134 1.50 6.97 -0.08
N TYR A 135 1.85 8.21 -0.41
CA TYR A 135 2.82 8.53 -1.46
C TYR A 135 3.95 9.38 -0.91
N ALA A 136 5.17 9.11 -1.35
CA ALA A 136 6.30 10.02 -1.22
C ALA A 136 6.27 11.04 -2.36
N LEU A 137 6.68 12.28 -2.09
CA LEU A 137 6.90 13.30 -3.10
C LEU A 137 8.38 13.32 -3.47
N VAL A 138 8.68 12.88 -4.70
CA VAL A 138 10.04 12.78 -5.25
C VAL A 138 10.05 13.55 -6.56
N ASP A 139 10.84 14.63 -6.62
CA ASP A 139 10.96 15.50 -7.80
C ASP A 139 9.61 15.95 -8.39
N GLY A 140 8.68 16.32 -7.50
CA GLY A 140 7.33 16.76 -7.86
C GLY A 140 6.37 15.63 -8.29
N LYS A 141 6.81 14.37 -8.26
CA LYS A 141 6.00 13.19 -8.58
C LYS A 141 5.57 12.44 -7.31
N LYS A 142 4.41 11.79 -7.38
CA LYS A 142 3.88 10.92 -6.30
C LYS A 142 4.33 9.49 -6.54
N VAL A 143 5.15 8.94 -5.64
CA VAL A 143 5.56 7.54 -5.65
C VAL A 143 4.87 6.81 -4.51
N CYS A 144 4.00 5.85 -4.83
CA CYS A 144 3.31 5.07 -3.81
C CYS A 144 4.31 4.16 -3.09
N PHE A 145 4.29 4.18 -1.76
CA PHE A 145 5.18 3.32 -0.96
C PHE A 145 4.41 2.35 -0.05
N VAL A 146 3.16 2.68 0.32
CA VAL A 146 2.36 1.76 1.15
C VAL A 146 0.86 1.86 0.86
N TYR A 147 0.20 0.71 0.91
CA TYR A 147 -1.26 0.59 1.05
C TYR A 147 -1.59 0.03 2.43
N VAL A 148 -2.51 0.69 3.13
CA VAL A 148 -2.95 0.28 4.46
C VAL A 148 -4.40 -0.13 4.41
N TYR A 149 -4.70 -1.38 4.73
CA TYR A 149 -6.05 -1.89 4.90
C TYR A 149 -6.31 -2.11 6.39
N GLN A 150 -7.54 -1.90 6.82
CA GLN A 150 -7.98 -2.28 8.15
C GLN A 150 -9.36 -2.92 8.05
N ASN A 151 -9.54 -4.05 8.71
CA ASN A 151 -10.85 -4.70 8.82
C ASN A 151 -11.63 -4.17 10.02
N ASP A 152 -12.89 -4.58 10.12
CA ASP A 152 -13.79 -4.09 11.18
C ASP A 152 -13.42 -4.64 12.56
N ALA A 153 -12.65 -5.73 12.62
CA ALA A 153 -12.10 -6.29 13.86
C ALA A 153 -10.88 -5.50 14.38
N GLY A 154 -10.31 -4.60 13.58
CA GLY A 154 -9.11 -3.83 13.91
C GLY A 154 -7.79 -4.49 13.49
N GLY A 155 -7.83 -5.57 12.71
CA GLY A 155 -6.67 -6.13 12.03
C GLY A 155 -6.20 -5.20 10.92
N VAL A 156 -4.87 -5.05 10.79
CA VAL A 156 -4.25 -4.17 9.79
C VAL A 156 -3.41 -5.01 8.82
N LEU A 157 -3.56 -4.74 7.54
CA LEU A 157 -2.75 -5.30 6.46
C LEU A 157 -2.02 -4.17 5.74
N LEU A 158 -0.70 -4.29 5.66
CA LEU A 158 0.16 -3.38 4.91
C LEU A 158 0.60 -4.06 3.62
N LEU A 159 0.49 -3.36 2.49
CA LEU A 159 1.28 -3.68 1.31
C LEU A 159 2.39 -2.64 1.23
N VAL A 160 3.63 -3.04 1.51
CA VAL A 160 4.78 -2.15 1.57
C VAL A 160 5.68 -2.36 0.38
N LYS A 161 6.16 -1.27 -0.19
CA LYS A 161 7.21 -1.28 -1.21
C LYS A 161 8.56 -1.34 -0.51
N THR A 162 9.33 -2.39 -0.74
CA THR A 162 10.65 -2.55 -0.13
C THR A 162 11.51 -3.52 -0.95
N ASN A 163 12.78 -3.66 -0.62
CA ASN A 163 13.67 -4.66 -1.22
C ASN A 163 13.61 -6.03 -0.51
N LYS A 164 14.18 -7.04 -1.17
CA LYS A 164 14.24 -8.43 -0.70
C LYS A 164 14.99 -8.61 0.63
N GLU A 165 16.03 -7.83 0.88
CA GLU A 165 16.82 -7.90 2.12
C GLU A 165 15.99 -7.47 3.33
N HIS A 166 15.32 -6.31 3.22
CA HIS A 166 14.44 -5.82 4.27
C HIS A 166 13.26 -6.75 4.50
N TYR A 167 12.66 -7.29 3.43
CA TYR A 167 11.63 -8.32 3.55
C TYR A 167 12.09 -9.51 4.39
N LYS A 168 13.27 -10.08 4.12
CA LYS A 168 13.78 -11.24 4.86
C LYS A 168 13.92 -10.94 6.36
N MET A 169 14.42 -9.76 6.71
CA MET A 169 14.54 -9.35 8.12
C MET A 169 13.20 -9.29 8.85
N ILE A 170 12.12 -8.88 8.18
CA ILE A 170 10.78 -8.85 8.78
C ILE A 170 10.22 -10.27 8.85
N ALA A 171 10.36 -11.06 7.78
CA ALA A 171 9.84 -12.43 7.69
C ALA A 171 10.51 -13.41 8.69
N GLU A 172 11.77 -13.16 9.06
CA GLU A 172 12.46 -13.92 10.12
C GLU A 172 11.82 -13.74 11.50
N LYS A 173 11.17 -12.61 11.74
CA LYS A 173 10.55 -12.27 13.02
C LYS A 173 9.04 -12.56 13.05
N HIS A 174 8.38 -12.45 11.90
CA HIS A 174 6.93 -12.51 11.81
C HIS A 174 6.48 -13.41 10.65
N ALA A 175 5.68 -14.43 10.97
CA ALA A 175 5.21 -15.42 9.99
C ALA A 175 4.17 -14.86 8.99
N GLY A 176 3.55 -13.71 9.29
CA GLY A 176 2.51 -13.07 8.48
C GLY A 176 3.01 -12.23 7.30
N VAL A 177 4.26 -12.43 6.86
CA VAL A 177 4.93 -11.61 5.85
C VAL A 177 5.17 -12.42 4.59
N GLN A 178 4.69 -11.92 3.46
CA GLN A 178 4.76 -12.64 2.18
C GLN A 178 4.96 -11.67 1.02
N ARG A 179 5.60 -12.11 -0.07
CA ARG A 179 5.62 -11.34 -1.31
C ARG A 179 4.20 -11.14 -1.81
N SER A 180 3.85 -9.92 -2.24
CA SER A 180 2.54 -9.63 -2.80
C SER A 180 2.58 -9.63 -4.32
N ALA A 181 1.56 -10.23 -4.94
CA ALA A 181 1.32 -10.10 -6.38
C ALA A 181 0.68 -8.75 -6.75
N PHE A 182 0.35 -7.91 -5.77
CA PHE A 182 -0.29 -6.62 -5.96
C PHE A 182 0.38 -5.53 -5.09
N PRO A 183 0.66 -4.34 -5.65
CA PRO A 183 0.64 -3.98 -7.08
C PRO A 183 1.60 -4.79 -7.95
N ARG A 184 1.32 -4.86 -9.26
CA ARG A 184 2.09 -5.69 -10.21
C ARG A 184 3.49 -5.17 -10.55
N ARG A 185 3.78 -3.89 -10.26
CA ARG A 185 5.05 -3.25 -10.62
C ARG A 185 5.88 -2.98 -9.38
N GLY A 186 7.12 -3.47 -9.38
CA GLY A 186 8.07 -3.34 -8.28
C GLY A 186 7.97 -4.49 -7.27
N GLU A 187 8.80 -4.41 -6.24
CA GLU A 187 8.82 -5.37 -5.14
C GLU A 187 7.89 -4.93 -4.02
N TRP A 188 6.77 -5.64 -3.89
CA TRP A 188 5.75 -5.40 -2.87
C TRP A 188 5.60 -6.60 -1.97
N TYR A 189 5.37 -6.32 -0.69
CA TYR A 189 5.22 -7.35 0.34
C TYR A 189 3.99 -7.06 1.18
N SER A 190 3.22 -8.12 1.44
CA SER A 190 2.05 -8.13 2.31
C SER A 190 2.50 -8.45 3.72
N ILE A 191 2.13 -7.59 4.66
CA ILE A 191 2.43 -7.72 6.09
C ILE A 191 1.11 -7.63 6.85
N ILE A 192 0.72 -8.72 7.49
CA ILE A 192 -0.45 -8.75 8.38
C ILE A 192 0.05 -8.40 9.79
N VAL A 193 -0.39 -7.25 10.30
CA VAL A 193 0.04 -6.73 11.60
C VAL A 193 -0.83 -7.34 12.70
N ASP A 194 -0.34 -8.44 13.27
CA ASP A 194 -0.94 -9.11 14.43
C ASP A 194 -0.38 -8.57 15.76
N ASP A 195 -0.60 -9.31 16.85
CA ASP A 195 -0.17 -8.98 18.20
C ASP A 195 1.32 -9.23 18.46
N THR A 196 2.04 -9.85 17.52
CA THR A 196 3.51 -10.04 17.61
C THR A 196 4.28 -8.78 17.27
N TYR A 197 3.64 -7.79 16.63
CA TYR A 197 4.28 -6.53 16.25
C TYR A 197 4.26 -5.50 17.38
N HIS A 198 5.42 -4.90 17.64
CA HIS A 198 5.47 -3.63 18.36
C HIS A 198 5.21 -2.46 17.40
N GLU A 199 4.50 -1.43 17.89
CA GLU A 199 4.16 -0.22 17.11
C GLU A 199 5.40 0.43 16.47
N LYS A 200 6.50 0.53 17.22
CA LYS A 200 7.77 1.09 16.72
C LYS A 200 8.35 0.31 15.54
N GLU A 201 8.16 -1.01 15.51
CA GLU A 201 8.63 -1.86 14.42
C GLU A 201 7.83 -1.60 13.15
N VAL A 202 6.50 -1.49 13.28
CA VAL A 202 5.62 -1.12 12.16
C VAL A 202 6.01 0.25 11.59
N TYR A 203 6.26 1.22 12.45
CA TYR A 203 6.70 2.57 12.04
C TYR A 203 8.07 2.59 11.38
N LYS A 204 8.99 1.73 11.83
CA LYS A 204 10.27 1.53 11.16
C LYS A 204 10.07 0.96 9.74
N ILE A 205 9.23 -0.07 9.59
CA ILE A 205 8.92 -0.67 8.28
C ILE A 205 8.38 0.40 7.32
N LEU A 206 7.48 1.26 7.79
CA LEU A 206 6.94 2.38 6.99
C LEU A 206 8.02 3.40 6.60
N ALA A 207 8.94 3.72 7.51
CA ALA A 207 10.03 4.65 7.22
C ALA A 207 11.03 4.09 6.21
N ASP A 208 11.37 2.81 6.34
CA ASP A 208 12.25 2.13 5.39
C ASP A 208 11.58 2.03 4.01
N SER A 209 10.27 1.76 3.97
CA SER A 209 9.48 1.74 2.72
C SER A 209 9.45 3.12 2.05
N PHE A 210 9.28 4.19 2.82
CA PHE A 210 9.39 5.56 2.33
C PHE A 210 10.79 5.83 1.74
N ALA A 211 11.85 5.42 2.43
CA ALA A 211 13.23 5.58 1.94
C ALA A 211 13.46 4.85 0.61
N VAL A 212 12.95 3.62 0.46
CA VAL A 212 13.02 2.88 -0.81
C VAL A 212 12.28 3.63 -1.92
N ALA A 213 11.11 4.18 -1.65
CA ALA A 213 10.36 4.96 -2.64
C ALA A 213 11.05 6.26 -3.05
N CYS A 214 11.84 6.87 -2.15
CA CYS A 214 12.66 8.05 -2.47
C CYS A 214 13.97 7.71 -3.22
N ALA A 215 14.50 6.50 -3.04
CA ALA A 215 15.77 6.08 -3.63
C ALA A 215 15.63 5.54 -5.07
N GLU A 216 14.43 5.11 -5.47
CA GLU A 216 14.21 4.69 -6.85
C GLU A 216 14.26 5.91 -7.80
N ASP A 217 15.40 6.08 -8.46
CA ASP A 217 15.47 6.82 -9.72
C ASP A 217 14.44 6.21 -10.66
N PHE A 218 13.38 6.97 -10.96
CA PHE A 218 12.28 6.54 -11.80
C PHE A 218 12.82 6.09 -13.17
N VAL A 219 12.98 4.78 -13.38
CA VAL A 219 13.18 4.21 -14.72
C VAL A 219 11.78 4.05 -15.33
N PRO A 220 11.33 4.94 -16.24
CA PRO A 220 10.08 4.71 -16.94
C PRO A 220 10.21 3.38 -17.68
N THR A 221 9.37 2.42 -17.31
CA THR A 221 9.22 1.17 -18.05
C THR A 221 8.54 1.51 -19.38
N THR A 222 9.33 1.97 -20.36
CA THR A 222 8.96 1.88 -21.76
C THR A 222 8.84 0.39 -22.07
N THR A 223 7.59 -0.06 -22.18
CA THR A 223 7.28 -1.42 -22.63
C THR A 223 7.64 -1.49 -24.13
N PRO A 224 8.36 -2.52 -24.60
CA PRO A 224 8.65 -2.69 -26.03
C PRO A 224 7.40 -2.99 -26.85
#